data_AF-A0ABD6E815-F1
#
_entry.id   AF-A0ABD6E815-F1
#
_cell.length_a   1.000
_cell.length_b   1.000
_cell.length_c   1.000
_cell.angle_alpha   90.00
_cell.angle_beta   90.00
_cell.angle_gamma   90.00
#
_symmetry.space_group_name_H-M   'P 1'
#
loop_
_entity.id
_entity.type
_entity.pdbx_description
1 polymer ?
#
loop_
_entity_poly.entity_id
_entity_poly.type
_entity_poly.pdbx_seq_one_letter_code
_entity_poly.pdbx_strand_id
1 'polypeptide(L)'
;MQLISVVGKLYEEYARSTQSKLKIIDAYMVYIFITGVIQFVYCCLVGTFPFNSFLSGFISTVGSFVLATCLRIQVNPENKAMFITISPERAFADFIFANVILHLVVVNFLG
;
A
#
# COMPACT_ATOMS: atom_id res chain seq x y z
N MET A 1 1.13 28.20 14.15
CA MET A 1 -0.35 28.23 14.06
C MET A 1 -0.87 27.94 12.65
N GLN A 2 -0.26 28.49 11.59
CA GLN A 2 -0.68 28.22 10.20
C GLN A 2 -0.58 26.74 9.77
N LEU A 3 0.49 26.02 10.12
CA LEU A 3 0.66 24.60 9.75
C LEU A 3 -0.48 23.71 10.29
N ILE A 4 -0.85 23.89 11.56
CA ILE A 4 -1.94 23.13 12.21
C ILE A 4 -3.26 23.39 11.48
N SER A 5 -3.52 24.63 11.08
CA SER A 5 -4.73 24.99 10.32
C SER A 5 -4.76 24.38 8.92
N VAL A 6 -3.60 24.24 8.26
CA VAL A 6 -3.50 23.61 6.93
C VAL A 6 -3.72 22.10 7.03
N VAL A 7 -3.09 21.44 8.00
CA VAL A 7 -3.28 19.99 8.24
C VAL A 7 -4.72 19.69 8.60
N GLY A 8 -5.35 20.49 9.46
CA GLY A 8 -6.76 20.34 9.81
C GLY A 8 -7.69 20.44 8.59
N LYS A 9 -7.48 21.46 7.74
CA LYS A 9 -8.25 21.63 6.50
C LYS A 9 -8.05 20.47 5.52
N LEU A 10 -6.82 19.99 5.34
CA LEU A 10 -6.53 18.85 4.48
C LEU A 10 -7.22 17.57 4.98
N TYR A 11 -7.22 17.35 6.29
CA TYR A 11 -7.88 16.20 6.90
C TYR A 11 -9.41 16.27 6.74
N GLU A 12 -10.02 17.44 7.01
CA GLU A 12 -11.46 17.64 6.83
C GLU A 12 -11.88 17.42 5.37
N GLU A 13 -11.12 17.96 4.41
CA GLU A 13 -11.40 17.79 2.99
C GLU A 13 -11.26 16.33 2.57
N TYR A 14 -10.20 15.64 3.01
CA TYR A 14 -10.02 14.20 2.77
C TYR A 14 -11.18 13.39 3.35
N ALA A 15 -11.56 13.67 4.60
CA ALA A 15 -12.62 12.97 5.30
C ALA A 15 -13.98 13.14 4.60
N ARG A 16 -14.24 14.30 3.99
CA ARG A 16 -15.48 14.59 3.27
C ARG A 16 -15.50 14.05 1.84
N SER A 17 -14.41 14.21 1.10
CA SER A 17 -14.36 13.87 -0.34
C SER A 17 -14.09 12.39 -0.61
N THR A 18 -13.41 11.69 0.29
CA THR A 18 -12.98 10.30 0.06
C THR A 18 -14.05 9.29 0.49
N GLN A 19 -14.41 8.38 -0.42
CA GLN A 19 -15.37 7.30 -0.16
C GLN A 19 -14.84 6.28 0.86
N SER A 20 -15.72 5.66 1.65
CA SER A 20 -15.34 4.69 2.70
C SER A 20 -14.50 3.51 2.18
N LYS A 21 -14.77 3.02 0.96
CA LYS A 21 -13.98 1.94 0.35
C LYS A 21 -12.52 2.36 0.11
N LEU A 22 -12.30 3.60 -0.34
CA LEU A 22 -10.96 4.14 -0.55
C LEU A 22 -10.23 4.34 0.78
N LYS A 23 -10.93 4.79 1.83
CA LYS A 23 -10.35 4.92 3.18
C LYS A 23 -9.86 3.58 3.74
N ILE A 24 -10.54 2.47 3.43
CA ILE A 24 -10.09 1.13 3.83
C ILE A 24 -8.76 0.78 3.14
N ILE A 25 -8.63 1.09 1.84
CA ILE A 25 -7.38 0.88 1.10
C ILE A 25 -6.27 1.78 1.66
N ASP A 26 -6.57 3.04 1.95
CA ASP A 26 -5.62 3.97 2.54
C ASP A 26 -5.14 3.50 3.93
N ALA A 27 -6.05 2.98 4.77
CA ALA A 27 -5.70 2.41 6.07
C ALA A 27 -4.79 1.17 5.94
N TYR A 28 -5.07 0.29 4.96
CA TYR A 28 -4.20 -0.83 4.62
C TYR A 28 -2.81 -0.37 4.15
N MET A 29 -2.75 0.66 3.31
CA MET A 29 -1.49 1.25 2.85
C MET A 29 -0.66 1.82 4.02
N VAL A 30 -1.30 2.52 4.97
CA VAL A 30 -0.64 3.04 6.17
C VAL A 30 -0.09 1.91 7.03
N TYR A 31 -0.87 0.84 7.25
CA TYR A 31 -0.41 -0.33 7.99
C TYR A 31 0.84 -0.96 7.37
N ILE A 32 0.84 -1.19 6.05
CA ILE A 32 1.99 -1.77 5.35
C ILE A 32 3.20 -0.83 5.42
N PHE A 33 2.99 0.47 5.22
CA PHE A 33 4.06 1.46 5.29
C PHE A 33 4.74 1.45 6.67
N ILE A 34 3.95 1.48 7.75
CA ILE A 34 4.47 1.41 9.12
C ILE A 34 5.25 0.10 9.32
N THR A 35 4.75 -1.02 8.79
CA THR A 35 5.41 -2.32 8.88
C THR A 35 6.78 -2.31 8.18
N GLY A 36 6.87 -1.75 6.97
CA GLY A 36 8.14 -1.60 6.25
C GLY A 36 9.14 -0.68 6.96
N VAL A 37 8.65 0.42 7.56
CA VAL A 37 9.48 1.31 8.40
C VAL A 37 10.03 0.55 9.61
N ILE A 38 9.21 -0.23 10.31
CA ILE A 38 9.64 -1.03 11.46
C ILE A 38 10.71 -2.05 11.05
N GLN A 39 10.50 -2.76 9.94
CA GLN A 39 11.49 -3.72 9.40
C GLN A 39 12.82 -3.03 9.06
N PHE A 40 12.77 -1.87 8.41
CA PHE A 40 13.95 -1.09 8.06
C PHE A 40 14.71 -0.62 9.30
N VAL A 41 14.00 -0.05 10.29
CA VAL A 41 14.60 0.38 11.56
C VAL A 41 15.23 -0.79 12.29
N TYR A 42 14.56 -1.95 12.35
CA TYR A 42 15.12 -3.16 12.93
C TYR A 42 16.43 -3.58 12.26
N CYS A 43 16.48 -3.59 10.92
CA CYS A 43 17.68 -3.90 10.15
C CYS A 43 18.83 -2.93 10.45
N CYS A 44 18.54 -1.62 10.57
CA CYS A 44 19.54 -0.62 10.95
C CYS A 44 20.10 -0.81 12.36
N LEU A 45 19.28 -1.30 13.31
CA LEU A 45 19.66 -1.43 14.72
C LEU A 45 20.36 -2.76 15.03
N VAL A 46 19.86 -3.87 14.46
CA VAL A 46 20.30 -5.24 14.80
C VAL A 46 21.30 -5.79 13.78
N GLY A 47 21.34 -5.22 12.58
CA GLY A 47 22.19 -5.65 11.48
C GLY A 47 21.44 -6.47 10.43
N THR A 48 22.19 -6.94 9.44
CA THR A 48 21.66 -7.42 8.16
C THR A 48 21.66 -8.93 8.01
N PHE A 49 22.05 -9.72 9.01
CA PHE A 49 22.07 -11.18 8.90
C PHE A 49 20.80 -11.80 9.52
N PRO A 50 20.02 -12.63 8.79
CA PRO A 50 20.15 -12.98 7.37
C PRO A 50 19.55 -11.92 6.42
N PHE A 51 20.30 -11.55 5.37
CA PHE A 51 19.93 -10.41 4.51
C PHE A 51 18.76 -10.75 3.59
N ASN A 52 18.68 -11.99 3.11
CA ASN A 52 17.58 -12.46 2.26
C ASN A 52 16.24 -12.39 3.00
N SER A 53 16.19 -12.78 4.27
CA SER A 53 14.96 -12.68 5.06
C SER A 53 14.53 -11.23 5.29
N PHE A 54 15.47 -10.31 5.56
CA PHE A 54 15.17 -8.88 5.61
C PHE A 54 14.65 -8.37 4.27
N LEU A 55 15.37 -8.64 3.18
CA LEU A 55 15.03 -8.16 1.86
C LEU A 55 13.68 -8.73 1.38
N SER A 56 13.40 -10.01 1.66
CA SER A 56 12.12 -10.66 1.40
C SER A 56 10.97 -9.96 2.13
N GLY A 57 11.12 -9.74 3.44
CA GLY A 57 10.12 -9.02 4.24
C GLY A 57 9.92 -7.59 3.76
N PHE A 58 11.01 -6.87 3.48
CA PHE A 58 10.95 -5.49 3.03
C PHE A 58 10.31 -5.36 1.64
N ILE A 59 10.70 -6.20 0.67
CA ILE A 59 10.08 -6.25 -0.67
C ILE A 59 8.60 -6.64 -0.57
N SER A 60 8.21 -7.52 0.34
CA SER A 60 6.80 -7.85 0.56
C SER A 60 5.99 -6.61 0.95
N THR A 61 6.51 -5.78 1.87
CA THR A 61 5.83 -4.52 2.25
C THR A 61 5.80 -3.51 1.11
N VAL A 62 6.92 -3.28 0.43
CA VAL A 62 6.99 -2.33 -0.70
C VAL A 62 6.08 -2.77 -1.85
N GLY A 63 6.14 -4.05 -2.24
CA GLY A 63 5.33 -4.62 -3.31
C GLY A 63 3.84 -4.53 -2.99
N SER A 64 3.44 -4.89 -1.77
CA SER A 64 2.03 -4.80 -1.35
C SER A 64 1.53 -3.35 -1.35
N PHE A 65 2.37 -2.39 -0.95
CA PHE A 65 2.04 -0.97 -0.99
C PHE A 65 1.85 -0.46 -2.44
N VAL A 66 2.73 -0.85 -3.37
CA VAL A 66 2.61 -0.48 -4.78
C VAL A 66 1.32 -1.07 -5.38
N LEU A 67 1.04 -2.35 -5.13
CA LEU A 67 -0.18 -2.99 -5.60
C LEU A 67 -1.44 -2.34 -5.01
N ALA A 68 -1.43 -1.98 -3.73
CA ALA A 68 -2.53 -1.25 -3.09
C ALA A 68 -2.74 0.14 -3.71
N THR A 69 -1.65 0.84 -4.05
CA THR A 69 -1.69 2.12 -4.74
C THR A 69 -2.32 1.97 -6.13
N CYS A 70 -1.93 0.95 -6.89
CA CYS A 70 -2.54 0.63 -8.18
C CYS A 70 -4.05 0.36 -8.06
N LEU A 71 -4.45 -0.46 -7.08
CA LEU A 71 -5.87 -0.72 -6.80
C LEU A 71 -6.61 0.59 -6.48
N ARG A 72 -6.06 1.41 -5.57
CA ARG A 72 -6.64 2.70 -5.18
C ARG A 72 -6.85 3.62 -6.37
N ILE A 73 -5.89 3.69 -7.29
CA ILE A 73 -5.98 4.51 -8.50
C ILE A 73 -7.09 3.99 -9.43
N GLN A 74 -7.17 2.67 -9.64
CA GLN A 74 -8.14 2.04 -10.54
C GLN A 74 -9.57 2.10 -10.00
N VAL A 75 -9.77 1.99 -8.68
CA VAL A 75 -11.10 2.02 -8.06
C VAL A 75 -11.60 3.42 -7.70
N ASN A 76 -10.76 4.46 -7.85
CA ASN A 76 -11.19 5.85 -7.64
C ASN A 76 -12.17 6.27 -8.76
N PRO A 77 -13.42 6.65 -8.43
CA PRO A 77 -14.41 7.09 -9.43
C PRO A 77 -13.95 8.27 -10.28
N GLU A 78 -13.10 9.15 -9.74
CA GLU A 78 -12.52 10.29 -10.48
C GLU A 78 -11.66 9.83 -11.67
N ASN A 79 -11.06 8.64 -11.56
CA ASN A 79 -10.19 8.07 -12.59
C ASN A 79 -10.94 7.17 -13.58
N LYS A 80 -12.27 7.02 -13.45
CA LYS A 80 -13.06 6.10 -14.28
C LYS A 80 -12.92 6.37 -15.78
N ALA A 81 -12.72 7.63 -16.18
CA ALA A 81 -12.50 8.01 -17.58
C ALA A 81 -11.18 7.46 -18.15
N MET A 82 -10.18 7.20 -17.31
CA MET A 82 -8.89 6.60 -17.72
C MET A 82 -8.97 5.06 -17.79
N PHE A 83 -9.91 4.45 -17.08
CA PHE A 83 -10.03 3.00 -16.91
C PHE A 83 -11.40 2.46 -17.38
N ILE A 84 -11.84 2.85 -18.58
CA ILE A 84 -13.18 2.54 -19.11
C ILE A 84 -13.47 1.03 -19.16
N THR A 85 -12.45 0.21 -19.43
CA THR A 85 -12.56 -1.25 -19.59
C THR A 85 -12.30 -2.04 -18.30
N ILE A 86 -11.96 -1.37 -17.20
CA ILE A 86 -11.62 -2.01 -15.94
C ILE A 86 -12.74 -1.72 -14.94
N SER A 87 -13.50 -2.76 -14.59
CA SER A 87 -14.47 -2.66 -13.49
C SER A 87 -13.76 -2.74 -12.13
N PRO A 88 -14.37 -2.21 -11.05
CA PRO A 88 -13.81 -2.34 -9.71
C PRO A 88 -13.58 -3.80 -9.29
N GLU A 89 -14.43 -4.72 -9.72
CA GLU A 89 -14.32 -6.15 -9.44
C GLU A 89 -13.11 -6.77 -10.15
N ARG A 90 -12.88 -6.36 -11.41
CA ARG A 90 -11.69 -6.76 -12.17
C ARG A 90 -10.41 -6.22 -11.55
N ALA A 91 -10.37 -4.93 -11.20
CA ALA A 91 -9.24 -4.31 -10.53
C ALA A 91 -8.89 -5.04 -9.21
N PHE A 92 -9.91 -5.44 -8.46
CA PHE A 92 -9.73 -6.21 -7.23
C PHE A 92 -9.22 -7.64 -7.49
N ALA A 93 -9.73 -8.31 -8.52
CA ALA A 93 -9.22 -9.63 -8.92
C ALA A 93 -7.75 -9.59 -9.36
N ASP A 94 -7.39 -8.58 -10.16
CA ASP A 94 -6.00 -8.35 -10.60
C ASP A 94 -5.08 -8.06 -9.41
N PHE A 95 -5.55 -7.28 -8.43
CA PHE A 95 -4.84 -7.01 -7.18
C PHE A 95 -4.58 -8.29 -6.36
N ILE A 96 -5.59 -9.16 -6.19
CA ILE A 96 -5.43 -10.44 -5.47
C ILE A 96 -4.43 -11.33 -6.21
N PHE A 97 -4.59 -11.48 -7.52
CA PHE A 97 -3.73 -12.33 -8.33
C PHE A 97 -2.26 -11.89 -8.24
N ALA A 98 -2.00 -10.59 -8.41
CA ALA A 98 -0.67 -10.02 -8.26
C ALA A 98 -0.10 -10.20 -6.85
N ASN A 99 -0.93 -10.06 -5.80
CA ASN A 99 -0.51 -10.30 -4.43
C ASN A 99 -0.14 -11.77 -4.18
N VAL A 100 -0.89 -12.73 -4.72
CA VAL A 100 -0.57 -14.16 -4.59
C VAL A 100 0.78 -14.46 -5.21
N ILE A 101 1.05 -13.94 -6.41
CA ILE A 101 2.35 -14.09 -7.07
C ILE A 101 3.47 -13.44 -6.24
N LEU A 102 3.25 -12.22 -5.76
CA LEU A 102 4.22 -11.51 -4.91
C LEU A 102 4.58 -12.34 -3.68
N HIS A 103 3.59 -12.85 -2.96
CA HIS A 103 3.81 -13.63 -1.74
C HIS A 103 4.46 -14.99 -2.02
N LEU A 104 4.16 -15.62 -3.16
CA LEU A 104 4.84 -16.84 -3.60
C LEU A 104 6.35 -16.59 -3.78
N VAL A 105 6.72 -15.50 -4.47
CA VAL A 105 8.13 -15.13 -4.70
C VAL A 105 8.83 -14.74 -3.39
N VAL A 106 8.17 -13.96 -2.54
CA VAL A 106 8.68 -13.55 -1.22
C VAL A 106 9.00 -14.77 -0.35
N VAL A 107 8.07 -15.73 -0.23
CA VAL A 107 8.28 -16.94 0.58
C VAL A 107 9.39 -17.80 -0.01
N ASN A 108 9.48 -17.91 -1.34
CA ASN A 108 10.57 -18.64 -2.00
C ASN A 108 11.95 -17.99 -1.75
N PHE A 109 12.01 -16.66 -1.65
CA PHE A 109 13.24 -15.88 -1.45
C PHE A 109 13.63 -15.68 0.03
N LEU A 110 12.77 -16.07 0.99
CA LEU A 110 12.95 -15.74 2.41
C LEU A 110 14.18 -16.41 3.05
N GLY A 111 14.69 -17.48 2.42
CA GLY A 111 15.90 -18.23 2.81
C GLY A 111 17.18 -17.42 2.68
#